data_AF-A0A1G0QRV1-F1
#
_entry.id   AF-A0A1G0QRV1-F1
#
_cell.length_a   1.000
_cell.length_b   1.000
_cell.length_c   1.000
_cell.angle_alpha   90.00
_cell.angle_beta   90.00
_cell.angle_gamma   90.00
#
_symmetry.space_group_name_H-M   'P 1'
#
loop_
_entity.id
_entity.type
_entity.pdbx_description
1 polymer ?
#
loop_
_entity_poly.entity_id
_entity_poly.type
_entity_poly.pdbx_seq_one_letter_code
_entity_poly.pdbx_strand_id
1 'polypeptide(L)' 'MQKQTKTNGKHLNYYRIYDDKEVLNYFKCSLTHKQIERYLRTYEKKHNKYFNPEFIEFLKKYDNKAELIKVEDVTY' A
#
# COMPACT_ATOMS: atom_id res chain seq x y z
N MET A 1 25.06 -16.30 -12.22
CA MET A 1 23.67 -16.64 -12.61
C MET A 1 22.90 -17.05 -11.36
N GLN A 2 22.21 -16.11 -10.69
CA GLN A 2 21.51 -16.42 -9.43
C GLN A 2 20.11 -16.97 -9.73
N LYS A 3 19.92 -18.23 -9.35
CA LYS A 3 18.68 -19.00 -9.49
C LYS A 3 17.64 -18.44 -8.52
N GLN A 4 16.57 -17.85 -9.04
CA GLN A 4 15.42 -17.42 -8.24
C GLN A 4 14.60 -18.65 -7.84
N THR A 5 14.71 -19.04 -6.59
CA THR A 5 13.86 -20.04 -5.93
C THR A 5 12.42 -19.52 -5.86
N LYS A 6 11.51 -20.21 -6.56
CA LYS A 6 10.06 -20.02 -6.47
C LYS A 6 9.57 -20.37 -5.07
N THR A 7 9.40 -19.38 -4.20
CA THR A 7 8.58 -19.51 -2.98
C THR A 7 7.16 -19.11 -3.32
N ASN A 8 6.22 -20.05 -3.21
CA ASN A 8 4.77 -19.85 -3.28
C ASN A 8 4.22 -19.06 -2.06
N GLY A 9 5.00 -18.11 -1.53
CA GLY A 9 4.61 -17.17 -0.49
C GLY A 9 4.36 -15.83 -1.15
N LYS A 10 3.11 -15.33 -1.08
CA LYS A 10 2.73 -13.99 -1.52
C LYS A 10 3.72 -12.96 -0.95
N HIS A 11 4.63 -12.44 -1.79
CA HIS A 11 5.57 -11.39 -1.42
C HIS A 11 4.78 -10.15 -0.96
N LEU A 12 4.99 -9.77 0.30
CA LEU A 12 4.46 -8.52 0.82
C LEU A 12 5.41 -7.40 0.42
N ASN A 13 4.87 -6.46 -0.34
CA ASN A 13 5.57 -5.26 -0.75
C ASN A 13 5.22 -4.13 0.20
N TYR A 14 6.21 -3.30 0.54
CA TYR A 14 6.06 -2.15 1.42
C TYR A 14 6.13 -0.87 0.59
N TYR A 15 5.14 0.00 0.77
CA TYR A 15 5.04 1.25 0.05
C TYR A 15 4.82 2.40 1.02
N ARG A 16 5.33 3.57 0.65
CA ARG A 16 5.04 4.84 1.32
C ARG A 16 3.90 5.54 0.60
N ILE A 17 3.05 6.20 1.36
CA ILE A 17 1.88 6.89 0.85
C ILE A 17 1.69 8.20 1.60
N TYR A 18 1.28 9.24 0.88
CA TYR A 18 1.03 10.56 1.43
C TYR A 18 -0.43 10.88 1.29
N ASP A 19 -1.01 11.36 2.37
CA ASP A 19 -2.37 11.87 2.38
C ASP A 19 -2.45 13.27 1.75
N ASP A 20 -3.66 13.75 1.46
CA ASP A 20 -3.90 15.16 1.12
C ASP A 20 -3.45 16.11 2.24
N LYS A 21 -3.44 15.62 3.49
CA LYS A 21 -2.90 16.34 4.66
C LYS A 21 -1.38 16.22 4.84
N GLU A 22 -0.65 15.77 3.82
CA GLU A 22 0.81 15.54 3.85
C GLU A 22 1.27 14.54 4.93
N VAL A 23 0.35 13.75 5.48
CA VAL A 23 0.68 12.74 6.49
C VAL A 23 1.29 11.53 5.79
N LEU A 24 2.59 11.33 6.00
CA LEU A 24 3.31 10.15 5.55
C LEU A 24 2.88 8.93 6.37
N ASN A 25 2.37 7.92 5.66
CA ASN A 25 2.11 6.60 6.22
C ASN A 25 2.80 5.54 5.36
N TYR A 26 2.96 4.36 5.94
CA TYR A 26 3.42 3.19 5.21
C TYR A 26 2.30 2.19 5.10
N PHE A 27 2.35 1.33 4.10
CA PHE A 27 1.47 0.18 4.05
C PHE A 27 2.18 -1.01 3.44
N LYS A 28 1.80 -2.20 3.89
CA LYS A 28 2.17 -3.46 3.23
C LYS A 28 1.00 -3.93 2.39
N CYS A 29 1.26 -4.55 1.25
CA CYS A 29 0.26 -5.28 0.49
C CYS A 29 0.93 -6.35 -0.38
N SER A 30 0.18 -7.37 -0.79
CA SER A 30 0.66 -8.37 -1.76
C SER A 30 0.59 -7.88 -3.21
N LEU A 31 0.06 -6.69 -3.44
CA LEU A 31 -0.14 -6.11 -4.77
C LEU A 31 1.18 -5.57 -5.33
N THR A 32 1.30 -5.66 -6.65
CA THR A 32 2.40 -5.06 -7.41
C THR A 32 2.15 -3.57 -7.63
N HIS A 33 3.23 -2.79 -7.85
CA HIS A 33 3.14 -1.35 -8.11
C HIS A 33 2.12 -0.99 -9.20
N LYS A 34 2.11 -1.73 -10.33
CA LYS A 34 1.14 -1.54 -11.42
C LYS A 34 -0.32 -1.69 -10.99
N GLN A 35 -0.60 -2.62 -10.08
CA GLN A 35 -1.96 -2.80 -9.56
C GLN A 35 -2.35 -1.63 -8.66
N ILE A 36 -1.44 -1.21 -7.79
CA ILE A 36 -1.64 -0.09 -6.87
C ILE A 36 -1.92 1.19 -7.66
N GLU A 37 -1.12 1.51 -8.69
CA GLU A 37 -1.36 2.67 -9.56
C GLU A 37 -2.75 2.63 -10.22
N ARG A 38 -3.20 1.45 -10.66
CA ARG A 38 -4.52 1.28 -11.27
C ARG A 38 -5.65 1.50 -10.26
N TYR A 39 -5.49 1.02 -9.04
CA TYR A 39 -6.44 1.25 -7.95
C TYR A 39 -6.43 2.71 -7.50
N LEU A 40 -5.24 3.32 -7.40
CA LEU A 40 -5.04 4.73 -7.04
C LEU A 40 -5.77 5.64 -8.04
N ARG A 41 -5.54 5.47 -9.34
CA ARG A 41 -6.27 6.23 -10.39
C ARG A 41 -7.78 6.06 -10.33
N THR A 42 -8.24 4.86 -9.98
CA THR A 42 -9.68 4.56 -9.84
C THR A 42 -10.25 5.24 -8.60
N TYR A 43 -9.49 5.26 -7.52
CA TYR A 43 -9.85 5.89 -6.26
C TYR A 43 -9.86 7.42 -6.41
N GLU A 44 -8.83 8.02 -6.99
CA GLU A 44 -8.74 9.46 -7.30
C GLU A 44 -9.87 9.94 -8.21
N LYS A 45 -10.28 9.14 -9.21
CA LYS A 45 -11.42 9.49 -10.05
C LYS A 45 -12.76 9.53 -9.31
N LYS A 46 -12.88 8.78 -8.22
CA LYS A 46 -14.14 8.57 -7.51
C LYS A 46 -14.23 9.41 -6.23
N HIS A 47 -13.09 9.74 -5.63
CA HIS A 47 -12.98 10.50 -4.39
C HIS A 47 -12.27 11.83 -4.64
N ASN A 48 -12.91 12.94 -4.23
CA ASN A 48 -12.35 14.28 -4.32
C ASN A 48 -11.31 14.57 -3.22
N LYS A 49 -11.21 13.69 -2.21
CA LYS A 49 -10.27 13.78 -1.10
C LYS A 49 -9.56 12.45 -0.95
N TYR A 50 -8.25 12.50 -0.78
CA TYR A 50 -7.40 11.33 -0.68
C TYR A 50 -7.00 11.09 0.77
N PHE A 51 -7.61 10.07 1.40
CA PHE A 51 -7.24 9.64 2.74
C PHE A 51 -6.53 8.28 2.74
N ASN A 52 -5.33 8.21 3.32
CA ASN A 52 -4.54 7.00 3.47
C ASN A 52 -5.32 5.82 4.07
N PRO A 53 -5.99 5.96 5.24
CA PRO A 53 -6.73 4.84 5.82
C PRO A 53 -7.88 4.37 4.92
N GLU A 54 -8.58 5.29 4.24
CA GLU A 54 -9.66 4.93 3.31
C GLU A 54 -9.13 4.21 2.07
N PHE A 55 -7.99 4.64 1.52
CA PHE A 55 -7.34 3.97 0.40
C PHE A 55 -6.87 2.56 0.78
N ILE A 56 -6.30 2.38 1.98
CA ILE A 56 -5.91 1.05 2.47
C ILE A 56 -7.14 0.18 2.71
N GLU A 57 -8.23 0.72 3.25
CA GLU A 57 -9.48 -0.02 3.42
C GLU A 57 -10.08 -0.45 2.06
N PHE A 58 -9.98 0.42 1.05
CA PHE A 58 -10.33 0.08 -0.32
C PHE A 58 -9.44 -1.04 -0.87
N LEU A 59 -8.12 -0.96 -0.67
CA LEU A 59 -7.19 -2.01 -1.04
C LEU A 59 -7.44 -3.32 -0.30
N LYS A 60 -7.86 -3.29 0.98
CA LYS A 60 -8.21 -4.48 1.77
C LYS A 60 -9.31 -5.33 1.13
N LYS A 61 -10.23 -4.71 0.36
CA LYS A 61 -11.26 -5.42 -0.40
C LYS A 61 -10.70 -6.29 -1.53
N TYR A 62 -9.55 -5.90 -2.10
CA TYR A 62 -8.87 -6.64 -3.16
C TYR A 62 -7.72 -7.50 -2.64
N ASP A 63 -7.03 -7.04 -1.61
CA ASP A 63 -5.93 -7.72 -0.95
C ASP A 63 -6.10 -7.62 0.56
N ASN A 64 -6.58 -8.70 1.19
CA ASN A 64 -6.83 -8.75 2.64
C ASN A 64 -5.55 -8.48 3.48
N LYS A 65 -4.37 -8.65 2.88
CA LYS A 65 -3.07 -8.37 3.49
C LYS A 65 -2.67 -6.89 3.44
N ALA A 66 -3.43 -6.05 2.73
CA ALA A 66 -3.21 -4.62 2.68
C ALA A 66 -3.40 -4.02 4.07
N GLU A 67 -2.39 -3.40 4.66
CA GLU A 67 -2.51 -2.84 6.00
C GLU A 67 -1.59 -1.65 6.18
N LEU A 68 -2.11 -0.62 6.85
CA LEU A 68 -1.40 0.60 7.14
C LEU A 68 -0.46 0.35 8.33
N ILE A 69 0.78 0.74 8.16
CA ILE A 69 1.86 0.60 9.12
C ILE A 69 2.21 2.00 9.60
N LYS A 70 2.08 2.19 10.91
CA LYS A 70 2.58 3.39 11.57
C LYS A 70 4.07 3.19 11.81
N VAL A 71 4.89 4.04 11.20
CA VAL A 71 6.32 4.11 11.50
C VAL A 71 6.47 5.20 12.54
N GLU A 72 6.91 4.81 13.74
CA GLU A 72 7.21 5.73 14.83
C GLU A 72 8.73 5.82 14.94
N ASP A 73 9.24 7.04 15.11
CA ASP A 73 10.66 7.28 15.34
C ASP A 73 11.00 6.80 16.75
N VAL A 74 11.77 5.71 16.85
CA VAL A 74 12.34 5.26 18.12
C VAL A 74 13.65 6.02 18.34
N THR A 75 13.53 7.22 18.91
CA THR A 75 14.67 8.01 19.35
C THR A 75 15.25 7.41 20.64
N TYR A 76 16.56 7.12 20.65
CA TYR A 76 17.30 6.48 21.75
C TYR A 76 18.03 7.51 22.62
#